data_AF-A0A961IZI4-F1
#
_entry.id   AF-A0A961IZI4-F1
#
_cell.length_a   1.000
_cell.length_b   1.000
_cell.length_c   1.000
_cell.angle_alpha   90.00
_cell.angle_beta   90.00
_cell.angle_gamma   90.00
#
_symmetry.space_group_name_H-M   'P 1'
#
loop_
_entity.id
_entity.type
_entity.pdbx_description
1 polymer ?
#
loop_
_entity_poly.entity_id
_entity_poly.type
_entity_poly.pdbx_seq_one_letter_code
_entity_poly.pdbx_strand_id
1 'polypeptide(L)'
;MSIGVGVVLGRGDPPGPGERRFIKAIAEDPRFRLSLVAAAARAETAHAGLVDTALRLEARAFPAPDRAPTGLPEIAALPDAPADALPETLPDDCDLIVDFSHADAVLAQAGHLPEGVWRLSAFAPEAGLAEARDRAPVTTVVLTRHRAGSPPQTLSTARYDTKFLATRNAAMIREKSVQMVLQALAGLLLQRAAPAPDPDAAGPAVAPDRPPFAARDLPGYGLRTVSELATRALKVAGEKIGRRPGMFELRLGHGDGLGFDPAAGVTLSPPAGTFWADPFLHEHAGALYLFYEVYDYETRRGHLDVGRIEGETMVPLGTALKLP
;
A
#
# COMPACT_ATOMS: atom_id res chain seq x y z
N MET A 1 -21.45 15.38 14.96
CA MET A 1 -21.45 14.11 15.70
C MET A 1 -20.12 13.43 15.42
N SER A 2 -19.38 13.04 16.45
CA SER A 2 -18.16 12.23 16.30
C SER A 2 -18.53 10.75 16.17
N ILE A 3 -17.75 9.95 15.44
CA ILE A 3 -17.90 8.49 15.40
C ILE A 3 -16.90 7.86 16.38
N GLY A 4 -17.39 7.03 17.29
CA GLY A 4 -16.56 6.23 18.18
C GLY A 4 -16.02 4.97 17.51
N VAL A 5 -14.71 4.81 17.53
CA VAL A 5 -13.97 3.75 16.86
C VAL A 5 -13.20 2.95 17.90
N GLY A 6 -13.55 1.67 18.03
CA GLY A 6 -12.73 0.67 18.69
C GLY A 6 -11.71 0.05 17.73
N VAL A 7 -10.53 -0.28 18.22
CA VAL A 7 -9.47 -0.94 17.45
C VAL A 7 -9.04 -2.21 18.17
N VAL A 8 -9.02 -3.33 17.46
CA VAL A 8 -8.53 -4.60 17.99
C VAL A 8 -7.30 -5.04 17.23
N LEU A 9 -6.19 -5.18 17.94
CA LEU A 9 -4.89 -5.62 17.43
C LEU A 9 -4.69 -7.13 17.65
N GLY A 10 -3.85 -7.75 16.83
CA GLY A 10 -3.40 -9.11 17.08
C GLY A 10 -2.41 -9.17 18.25
N ARG A 11 -2.61 -10.08 19.20
CA ARG A 11 -1.73 -10.27 20.36
C ARG A 11 -0.33 -10.73 19.95
N GLY A 12 0.68 -10.32 20.72
CA GLY A 12 2.04 -10.89 20.72
C GLY A 12 3.08 -10.08 19.96
N ASP A 13 2.64 -9.21 19.04
CA ASP A 13 3.52 -8.34 18.26
C ASP A 13 3.18 -6.87 18.48
N PRO A 14 4.17 -5.96 18.41
CA PRO A 14 3.87 -4.54 18.31
C PRO A 14 3.03 -4.27 17.06
N PRO A 15 2.11 -3.29 17.09
CA PRO A 15 1.29 -2.94 15.94
C PRO A 15 2.18 -2.57 14.75
N GLY A 16 1.83 -3.10 13.57
CA GLY A 16 2.55 -2.83 12.34
C GLY A 16 2.38 -1.38 11.84
N PRO A 17 3.09 -1.00 10.76
CA PRO A 17 3.07 0.35 10.22
C PRO A 17 1.66 0.83 9.81
N GLY A 18 0.82 -0.07 9.30
CA GLY A 18 -0.56 0.25 8.92
C GLY A 18 -1.42 0.57 10.13
N GLU A 19 -1.41 -0.32 11.12
CA GLU A 19 -2.15 -0.18 12.37
C GLU A 19 -1.76 1.09 13.11
N ARG A 20 -0.45 1.40 13.19
CA ARG A 20 0.02 2.64 13.85
C ARG A 20 -0.44 3.89 13.13
N ARG A 21 -0.39 3.91 11.79
CA ARG A 21 -0.91 5.04 11.00
C ARG A 21 -2.42 5.21 11.17
N PHE A 22 -3.16 4.11 11.22
CA PHE A 22 -4.60 4.13 11.43
C PHE A 22 -4.94 4.71 12.82
N ILE A 23 -4.36 4.15 13.88
CA ILE A 23 -4.61 4.61 15.27
C ILE A 23 -4.27 6.10 15.39
N LYS A 24 -3.12 6.52 14.86
CA LYS A 24 -2.72 7.93 14.85
C LYS A 24 -3.74 8.81 14.12
N ALA A 25 -4.16 8.41 12.91
CA ALA A 25 -5.12 9.17 12.12
C ALA A 25 -6.48 9.32 12.82
N ILE A 26 -6.96 8.28 13.51
CA ILE A 26 -8.19 8.35 14.29
C ILE A 26 -8.03 9.24 15.52
N ALA A 27 -6.89 9.17 16.21
CA ALA A 27 -6.63 9.98 17.41
C ALA A 27 -6.45 11.48 17.10
N GLU A 28 -5.92 11.83 15.93
CA GLU A 28 -5.65 13.22 15.53
C GLU A 28 -6.84 13.91 14.86
N ASP A 29 -7.82 13.16 14.36
CA ASP A 29 -8.97 13.71 13.64
C ASP A 29 -10.17 13.91 14.59
N PRO A 30 -10.62 15.16 14.83
CA PRO A 30 -11.67 15.47 15.80
C PRO A 30 -13.06 14.93 15.41
N ARG A 31 -13.22 14.42 14.18
CA ARG A 31 -14.47 13.78 13.72
C ARG A 31 -14.60 12.35 14.22
N PHE A 32 -13.50 11.76 14.68
CA PHE A 32 -13.46 10.42 15.24
C PHE A 32 -13.09 10.49 16.73
N ARG A 33 -13.48 9.45 17.46
CA ARG A 33 -13.07 9.23 18.84
C ARG A 33 -12.51 7.83 18.94
N LEU A 34 -11.29 7.71 19.44
CA LEU A 34 -10.71 6.40 19.74
C LEU A 34 -11.30 5.87 21.05
N SER A 35 -12.42 5.15 20.98
CA SER A 35 -13.16 4.66 22.15
C SER A 35 -12.46 3.50 22.86
N LEU A 36 -11.72 2.68 22.10
CA LEU A 36 -11.08 1.48 22.62
C LEU A 36 -9.86 1.10 21.78
N VAL A 37 -8.79 0.64 22.43
CA VAL A 37 -7.78 -0.20 21.79
C VAL A 37 -7.54 -1.44 22.63
N ALA A 38 -7.74 -2.61 22.02
CA ALA A 38 -7.61 -3.91 22.66
C ALA A 38 -6.70 -4.85 21.86
N ALA A 39 -6.31 -5.96 22.46
CA ALA A 39 -5.62 -7.04 21.78
C ALA A 39 -6.41 -8.34 21.89
N ALA A 40 -6.48 -9.10 20.81
CA ALA A 40 -7.12 -10.42 20.77
C ALA A 40 -6.16 -11.45 20.16
N ALA A 41 -6.38 -12.73 20.50
CA ALA A 41 -5.66 -13.83 19.86
C ALA A 41 -5.90 -13.79 18.34
N ARG A 42 -4.84 -13.81 17.53
CA ARG A 42 -5.01 -13.78 16.07
C ARG A 42 -5.76 -15.03 15.60
N ALA A 43 -6.50 -14.88 14.50
CA ALA A 43 -7.00 -16.04 13.78
C ALA A 43 -5.86 -16.99 13.39
N GLU A 44 -6.12 -18.30 13.46
CA GLU A 44 -5.13 -19.33 13.19
C GLU A 44 -4.70 -19.33 11.72
N THR A 45 -3.40 -19.54 11.47
CA THR A 45 -2.88 -19.79 10.12
C THR A 45 -3.05 -21.25 9.74
N ALA A 46 -3.39 -21.53 8.48
CA ALA A 46 -3.52 -22.90 7.99
C ALA A 46 -2.14 -23.57 7.77
N HIS A 47 -1.09 -22.78 7.57
CA HIS A 47 0.28 -23.28 7.44
C HIS A 47 1.01 -23.40 8.79
N ALA A 48 1.72 -24.51 8.97
CA ALA A 48 2.58 -24.75 10.13
C ALA A 48 3.94 -25.34 9.71
N GLY A 49 4.92 -25.30 10.61
CA GLY A 49 6.22 -25.96 10.44
C GLY A 49 7.15 -25.27 9.44
N LEU A 50 7.51 -25.97 8.35
CA LEU A 50 8.55 -25.52 7.41
C LEU A 50 8.18 -24.23 6.68
N VAL A 51 6.90 -24.04 6.33
CA VAL A 51 6.43 -22.82 5.65
C VAL A 51 6.61 -21.61 6.56
N ASP A 52 6.12 -21.70 7.79
CA ASP A 52 6.28 -20.64 8.78
C ASP A 52 7.76 -20.31 9.04
N THR A 53 8.61 -21.34 9.15
CA THR A 53 10.06 -21.15 9.31
C THR A 53 10.67 -20.42 8.11
N ALA A 54 10.31 -20.82 6.89
CA ALA A 54 10.81 -20.19 5.67
C ALA A 54 10.36 -18.73 5.55
N LEU A 55 9.09 -18.43 5.87
CA LEU A 55 8.57 -17.07 5.88
C LEU A 55 9.24 -16.20 6.96
N ARG A 56 9.48 -16.74 8.16
CA ARG A 56 10.25 -16.03 9.20
C ARG A 56 11.68 -15.71 8.76
N LEU A 57 12.35 -16.66 8.09
CA LEU A 57 13.68 -16.43 7.53
C LEU A 57 13.66 -15.37 6.43
N GLU A 58 12.67 -15.41 5.53
CA GLU A 58 12.49 -14.40 4.49
C GLU A 58 12.26 -13.01 5.08
N ALA A 59 11.35 -12.87 6.04
CA ALA A 59 11.04 -11.60 6.70
C ALA A 59 12.29 -11.02 7.41
N ARG A 60 13.13 -11.89 7.98
CA ARG A 60 14.40 -11.49 8.61
C ARG A 60 15.45 -11.06 7.60
N ALA A 61 15.59 -11.79 6.49
CA ALA A 61 16.56 -11.47 5.44
C ALA A 61 16.17 -10.22 4.64
N PHE A 62 14.87 -10.01 4.46
CA PHE A 62 14.30 -8.92 3.68
C PHE A 62 13.20 -8.20 4.47
N PRO A 63 13.55 -7.43 5.53
CA PRO A 63 12.56 -6.76 6.37
C PRO A 63 11.82 -5.64 5.65
N ALA A 64 10.48 -5.64 5.74
CA ALA A 64 9.65 -4.55 5.21
C ALA A 64 10.13 -3.18 5.75
N PRO A 65 10.15 -2.13 4.92
CA PRO A 65 10.62 -0.84 5.38
C PRO A 65 9.57 -0.25 6.33
N ASP A 66 9.99 0.10 7.54
CA ASP A 66 9.09 0.78 8.48
C ASP A 66 9.27 2.29 8.36
N ARG A 67 8.27 2.95 7.77
CA ARG A 67 8.21 4.41 7.65
C ARG A 67 7.01 4.99 8.42
N ALA A 68 6.38 4.21 9.30
CA ALA A 68 5.28 4.73 10.09
C ALA A 68 5.80 5.58 11.24
N PRO A 69 5.02 6.57 11.71
CA PRO A 69 5.38 7.39 12.86
C PRO A 69 5.78 6.53 14.07
N THR A 70 6.83 6.97 14.76
CA THR A 70 7.22 6.43 16.07
C THR A 70 6.39 7.11 17.15
N GLY A 71 5.86 6.31 18.08
CA GLY A 71 4.96 6.77 19.13
C GLY A 71 3.49 6.60 18.74
N LEU A 72 2.79 5.75 19.49
CA LEU A 72 1.33 5.76 19.52
C LEU A 72 0.89 6.80 20.57
N PRO A 73 -0.26 7.47 20.38
CA PRO A 73 -0.86 8.26 21.45
C PRO A 73 -0.99 7.38 22.71
N GLU A 74 -0.93 7.98 23.89
CA GLU A 74 -1.07 7.25 25.15
C GLU A 74 -2.44 6.58 25.17
N ILE A 75 -2.43 5.28 24.87
CA ILE A 75 -3.62 4.47 24.77
C ILE A 75 -4.04 4.21 26.21
N ALA A 76 -5.27 4.58 26.59
CA ALA A 76 -5.85 4.10 27.83
C ALA A 76 -5.82 2.56 27.77
N ALA A 77 -4.86 1.96 28.45
CA ALA A 77 -4.83 0.53 28.63
C ALA A 77 -6.19 0.15 29.20
N LEU A 78 -6.85 -0.83 28.58
CA LEU A 78 -8.05 -1.42 29.17
C LEU A 78 -7.77 -1.71 30.65
N PRO A 79 -8.66 -1.33 31.57
CA PRO A 79 -8.49 -1.64 32.98
C PRO A 79 -8.39 -3.16 33.15
N ASP A 80 -7.21 -3.66 33.56
CA ASP A 80 -6.84 -5.04 33.94
C ASP A 80 -7.79 -6.16 33.49
N ALA A 81 -8.23 -6.11 32.22
CA ALA A 81 -8.96 -7.21 31.63
C ALA A 81 -7.93 -8.32 31.41
N PRO A 82 -8.23 -9.57 31.77
CA PRO A 82 -7.31 -10.67 31.52
C PRO A 82 -6.88 -10.64 30.06
N ALA A 83 -5.61 -10.98 29.84
CA ALA A 83 -4.90 -11.13 28.56
C ALA A 83 -5.77 -11.46 27.34
N ASP A 84 -6.79 -12.29 27.60
CA ASP A 84 -7.57 -13.16 26.74
C ASP A 84 -8.99 -12.70 26.40
N ALA A 85 -9.51 -11.65 27.04
CA ALA A 85 -10.90 -11.24 26.86
C ALA A 85 -10.98 -9.84 26.23
N LEU A 86 -11.68 -9.74 25.08
CA LEU A 86 -12.39 -8.50 24.79
C LEU A 86 -13.25 -8.17 26.01
N PRO A 87 -13.35 -6.89 26.42
CA PRO A 87 -14.22 -6.54 27.53
C PRO A 87 -15.64 -7.04 27.21
N GLU A 88 -16.28 -7.70 28.18
CA GLU A 88 -17.65 -8.24 28.00
C GLU A 88 -18.66 -7.13 27.67
N THR A 89 -18.33 -5.89 28.07
CA THR A 89 -19.08 -4.68 27.75
C THR A 89 -18.19 -3.71 26.98
N LEU A 90 -18.65 -3.30 25.80
CA LEU A 90 -18.00 -2.26 25.02
C LEU A 90 -18.39 -0.88 25.56
N PRO A 91 -17.54 0.15 25.41
CA PRO A 91 -17.92 1.51 25.76
C PRO A 91 -19.19 1.94 25.04
N ASP A 92 -20.11 2.61 25.74
CA ASP A 92 -21.39 3.10 25.18
C ASP A 92 -21.20 4.05 24.00
N ASP A 93 -20.05 4.69 23.91
CA ASP A 93 -19.70 5.63 22.84
C ASP A 93 -19.00 4.96 21.64
N CYS A 94 -18.90 3.63 21.60
CA CYS A 94 -18.27 2.89 20.51
C CYS A 94 -19.29 2.57 19.40
N ASP A 95 -19.16 3.19 18.22
CA ASP A 95 -20.06 2.95 17.07
C ASP A 95 -19.65 1.70 16.27
N LEU A 96 -18.35 1.44 16.13
CA LEU A 96 -17.78 0.31 15.38
C LEU A 96 -16.46 -0.18 15.97
N ILE A 97 -16.07 -1.40 15.58
CA ILE A 97 -14.72 -1.94 15.78
C ILE A 97 -14.02 -2.14 14.44
N VAL A 98 -12.77 -1.70 14.33
CA VAL A 98 -11.85 -2.10 13.27
C VAL A 98 -10.98 -3.24 13.80
N ASP A 99 -11.15 -4.42 13.21
CA ASP A 99 -10.51 -5.65 13.65
C ASP A 99 -9.30 -6.01 12.77
N PHE A 100 -8.10 -5.82 13.33
CA PHE A 100 -6.82 -6.23 12.74
C PHE A 100 -6.35 -7.61 13.24
N SER A 101 -7.03 -8.21 14.22
CA SER A 101 -6.69 -9.53 14.76
C SER A 101 -7.33 -10.67 13.98
N HIS A 102 -8.48 -10.39 13.36
CA HIS A 102 -9.37 -11.36 12.70
C HIS A 102 -9.92 -12.44 13.64
N ALA A 103 -9.87 -12.26 14.97
CA ALA A 103 -10.36 -13.26 15.92
C ALA A 103 -11.88 -13.37 15.92
N ASP A 104 -12.45 -14.58 15.90
CA ASP A 104 -13.91 -14.78 15.90
C ASP A 104 -14.62 -14.17 17.12
N ALA A 105 -13.92 -14.10 18.25
CA ALA A 105 -14.40 -13.40 19.44
C ALA A 105 -14.71 -11.92 19.19
N VAL A 106 -14.01 -11.26 18.25
CA VAL A 106 -14.30 -9.88 17.85
C VAL A 106 -15.56 -9.82 16.99
N LEU A 107 -15.74 -10.77 16.06
CA LEU A 107 -16.96 -10.82 15.24
C LEU A 107 -18.23 -11.02 16.06
N ALA A 108 -18.14 -11.76 17.16
CA ALA A 108 -19.27 -11.93 18.08
C ALA A 108 -19.82 -10.59 18.60
N GLN A 109 -18.98 -9.54 18.64
CA GLN A 109 -19.37 -8.20 19.06
C GLN A 109 -20.16 -7.40 18.01
N ALA A 110 -20.26 -7.89 16.77
CA ALA A 110 -20.91 -7.18 15.67
C ALA A 110 -22.40 -6.86 15.92
N GLY A 111 -23.07 -7.58 16.83
CA GLY A 111 -24.45 -7.31 17.21
C GLY A 111 -24.64 -6.19 18.23
N HIS A 112 -23.57 -5.78 18.92
CA HIS A 112 -23.61 -4.77 19.97
C HIS A 112 -23.26 -3.36 19.46
N LEU A 113 -22.88 -3.23 18.18
CA LEU A 113 -22.33 -2.02 17.60
C LEU A 113 -23.24 -1.50 16.46
N PRO A 114 -23.63 -0.21 16.46
CA PRO A 114 -24.44 0.37 15.39
C PRO A 114 -23.88 0.15 13.98
N GLU A 115 -22.56 0.27 13.84
CA GLU A 115 -21.85 0.14 12.56
C GLU A 115 -21.12 -1.20 12.40
N GLY A 116 -21.23 -2.08 13.41
CA GLY A 116 -20.71 -3.44 13.38
C GLY A 116 -19.19 -3.54 13.49
N VAL A 117 -18.66 -4.67 13.02
CA VAL A 117 -17.22 -4.97 13.00
C VAL A 117 -16.69 -4.89 11.57
N TRP A 118 -15.62 -4.13 11.37
CA TRP A 118 -15.01 -3.92 10.07
C TRP A 118 -13.70 -4.70 9.97
N ARG A 119 -13.53 -5.48 8.90
CA ARG A 119 -12.35 -6.32 8.67
C ARG A 119 -11.73 -6.03 7.31
N LEU A 120 -10.41 -5.94 7.30
CA LEU A 120 -9.62 -5.90 6.08
C LEU A 120 -9.08 -7.28 5.77
N SER A 121 -9.34 -7.80 4.57
CA SER A 121 -8.80 -9.12 4.17
C SER A 121 -7.26 -9.18 4.21
N ALA A 122 -6.56 -8.05 4.12
CA ALA A 122 -5.11 -7.95 4.28
C ALA A 122 -4.59 -8.40 5.67
N PHE A 123 -5.46 -8.42 6.67
CA PHE A 123 -5.14 -8.86 8.04
C PHE A 123 -5.59 -10.28 8.34
N ALA A 124 -6.29 -10.93 7.39
CA ALA A 124 -6.63 -12.34 7.52
C ALA A 124 -5.33 -13.18 7.59
N PRO A 125 -5.41 -14.39 8.17
CA PRO A 125 -4.33 -15.35 8.08
C PRO A 125 -3.91 -15.56 6.63
N GLU A 126 -2.60 -15.61 6.39
CA GLU A 126 -2.00 -15.88 5.08
C GLU A 126 -2.26 -14.87 3.96
N ALA A 127 -2.89 -13.73 4.27
CA ALA A 127 -3.21 -12.71 3.28
C ALA A 127 -1.97 -12.26 2.48
N GLY A 128 -2.07 -12.29 1.15
CA GLY A 128 -1.02 -11.88 0.24
C GLY A 128 0.10 -12.90 0.02
N LEU A 129 0.11 -14.04 0.73
CA LEU A 129 1.17 -15.03 0.57
C LEU A 129 1.01 -15.85 -0.71
N ALA A 130 -0.22 -16.29 -0.98
CA ALA A 130 -0.55 -17.11 -2.15
C ALA A 130 -0.34 -16.34 -3.47
N GLU A 131 -0.66 -15.05 -3.50
CA GLU A 131 -0.43 -14.20 -4.67
C GLU A 131 1.04 -14.12 -5.04
N ALA A 132 1.92 -13.95 -4.07
CA ALA A 132 3.36 -13.93 -4.29
C ALA A 132 3.87 -15.32 -4.72
N ARG A 133 3.41 -16.39 -4.05
CA ARG A 133 3.71 -17.78 -4.43
C ARG A 133 3.39 -18.05 -5.90
N ASP A 134 2.20 -17.65 -6.32
CA ASP A 134 1.62 -17.92 -7.64
C ASP A 134 2.08 -16.91 -8.71
N ARG A 135 2.84 -15.88 -8.32
CA ARG A 135 3.18 -14.71 -9.17
C ARG A 135 1.95 -14.05 -9.79
N ALA A 136 0.87 -13.97 -9.03
CA ALA A 136 -0.28 -13.21 -9.46
C ALA A 136 0.13 -11.74 -9.67
N PRO A 137 -0.30 -11.07 -10.76
CA PRO A 137 0.06 -9.68 -10.99
C PRO A 137 -0.53 -8.74 -9.93
N VAL A 138 -1.67 -9.13 -9.35
CA VAL A 138 -2.47 -8.32 -8.45
C VAL A 138 -2.82 -9.09 -7.18
N THR A 139 -2.72 -8.40 -6.04
CA THR A 139 -3.29 -8.80 -4.75
C THR A 139 -4.53 -7.95 -4.47
N THR A 140 -5.68 -8.60 -4.30
CA THR A 140 -6.96 -7.93 -4.04
C THR A 140 -7.21 -7.86 -2.54
N VAL A 141 -7.52 -6.65 -2.04
CA VAL A 141 -7.90 -6.43 -0.65
C VAL A 141 -9.33 -5.94 -0.58
N VAL A 142 -10.08 -6.47 0.37
CA VAL A 142 -11.50 -6.16 0.58
C VAL A 142 -11.68 -5.66 2.01
N LEU A 143 -12.44 -4.58 2.17
CA LEU A 143 -12.95 -4.11 3.45
C LEU A 143 -14.39 -4.59 3.60
N THR A 144 -14.67 -5.39 4.62
CA THR A 144 -16.00 -5.93 4.91
C THR A 144 -16.55 -5.38 6.21
N ARG A 145 -17.87 -5.15 6.24
CA ARG A 145 -18.66 -4.85 7.43
C ARG A 145 -19.47 -6.08 7.82
N HIS A 146 -19.38 -6.45 9.09
CA HIS A 146 -20.14 -7.53 9.69
C HIS A 146 -21.13 -6.94 10.70
N ARG A 147 -22.39 -7.34 10.60
CA ARG A 147 -23.49 -6.98 11.52
C ARG A 147 -24.26 -8.24 11.90
N ALA A 148 -24.85 -8.27 13.09
CA ALA A 148 -25.64 -9.42 13.51
C ALA A 148 -26.80 -9.71 12.55
N GLY A 149 -27.00 -11.00 12.24
CA GLY A 149 -28.10 -11.48 11.41
C GLY A 149 -28.03 -11.08 9.92
N SER A 150 -26.95 -10.45 9.47
CA SER A 150 -26.76 -10.03 8.07
C SER A 150 -25.51 -10.69 7.46
N PRO A 151 -25.52 -11.02 6.16
CA PRO A 151 -24.30 -11.45 5.49
C PRO A 151 -23.24 -10.33 5.51
N PRO A 152 -21.94 -10.68 5.46
CA PRO A 152 -20.88 -9.68 5.35
C PRO A 152 -21.09 -8.77 4.14
N GLN A 153 -21.00 -7.46 4.35
CA GLN A 153 -21.14 -6.47 3.29
C GLN A 153 -19.78 -5.91 2.89
N THR A 154 -19.46 -5.92 1.60
CA THR A 154 -18.27 -5.25 1.09
C THR A 154 -18.46 -3.74 1.11
N LEU A 155 -17.60 -3.02 1.84
CA LEU A 155 -17.57 -1.56 1.87
C LEU A 155 -16.67 -0.98 0.77
N SER A 156 -15.55 -1.64 0.48
CA SER A 156 -14.58 -1.18 -0.51
C SER A 156 -13.64 -2.31 -0.96
N THR A 157 -13.09 -2.17 -2.16
CA THR A 157 -12.13 -3.10 -2.75
C THR A 157 -10.96 -2.34 -3.36
N ALA A 158 -9.75 -2.80 -3.09
CA ALA A 158 -8.53 -2.27 -3.68
C ALA A 158 -7.71 -3.38 -4.34
N ARG A 159 -6.90 -2.99 -5.33
CA ARG A 159 -5.98 -3.86 -6.06
C ARG A 159 -4.58 -3.28 -5.93
N TYR A 160 -3.63 -4.11 -5.51
CA TYR A 160 -2.23 -3.73 -5.36
C TYR A 160 -1.34 -4.63 -6.22
N ASP A 161 -0.25 -4.07 -6.77
CA ASP A 161 0.77 -4.87 -7.45
C ASP A 161 1.43 -5.83 -6.46
N THR A 162 1.33 -7.12 -6.77
CA THR A 162 1.90 -8.18 -5.93
C THR A 162 3.43 -8.03 -5.85
N LYS A 163 3.97 -8.07 -4.63
CA LYS A 163 5.42 -8.19 -4.44
C LYS A 163 5.85 -9.65 -4.59
N PHE A 164 7.02 -9.85 -5.20
CA PHE A 164 7.53 -11.20 -5.47
C PHE A 164 7.90 -11.98 -4.18
N LEU A 165 8.27 -11.28 -3.10
CA LEU A 165 8.45 -11.86 -1.77
C LEU A 165 7.12 -11.87 -1.03
N ALA A 166 6.71 -13.04 -0.54
CA ALA A 166 5.44 -13.27 0.14
C ALA A 166 5.29 -12.40 1.39
N THR A 167 6.32 -12.34 2.23
CA THR A 167 6.31 -11.53 3.46
C THR A 167 6.27 -10.03 3.17
N ARG A 168 6.94 -9.58 2.10
CA ARG A 168 6.87 -8.18 1.64
C ARG A 168 5.50 -7.85 1.07
N ASN A 169 4.88 -8.78 0.36
CA ASN A 169 3.55 -8.58 -0.18
C ASN A 169 2.53 -8.42 0.96
N ALA A 170 2.53 -9.36 1.92
CA ALA A 170 1.69 -9.33 3.10
C ALA A 170 1.88 -8.03 3.92
N ALA A 171 3.13 -7.62 4.17
CA ALA A 171 3.42 -6.37 4.88
C ALA A 171 2.91 -5.14 4.11
N MET A 172 3.14 -5.08 2.80
CA MET A 172 2.74 -3.97 1.94
C MET A 172 1.22 -3.80 1.89
N ILE A 173 0.46 -4.89 1.74
CA ILE A 173 -1.01 -4.81 1.70
C ILE A 173 -1.59 -4.41 3.06
N ARG A 174 -1.04 -4.89 4.18
CA ARG A 174 -1.46 -4.46 5.53
C ARG A 174 -1.24 -2.97 5.73
N GLU A 175 -0.06 -2.49 5.34
CA GLU A 175 0.31 -1.08 5.47
C GLU A 175 -0.56 -0.15 4.62
N LYS A 176 -0.84 -0.51 3.37
CA LYS A 176 -1.60 0.36 2.44
C LYS A 176 -3.11 0.29 2.64
N SER A 177 -3.64 -0.88 2.99
CA SER A 177 -5.08 -1.11 3.04
C SER A 177 -5.81 -0.34 4.15
N VAL A 178 -5.12 0.13 5.19
CA VAL A 178 -5.74 0.96 6.23
C VAL A 178 -6.34 2.26 5.69
N GLN A 179 -5.86 2.76 4.54
CA GLN A 179 -6.45 3.92 3.86
C GLN A 179 -7.89 3.63 3.41
N MET A 180 -8.23 2.37 3.09
CA MET A 180 -9.59 1.97 2.75
C MET A 180 -10.54 2.15 3.93
N VAL A 181 -10.07 1.88 5.16
CA VAL A 181 -10.85 2.09 6.39
C VAL A 181 -11.10 3.57 6.61
N LEU A 182 -10.06 4.40 6.50
CA LEU A 182 -10.19 5.86 6.64
C LEU A 182 -11.15 6.45 5.61
N GLN A 183 -11.08 5.99 4.35
CA GLN A 183 -12.02 6.41 3.30
C GLN A 183 -13.45 5.97 3.60
N ALA A 184 -13.66 4.74 4.07
CA ALA A 184 -14.98 4.24 4.44
C ALA A 184 -15.58 4.99 5.64
N LEU A 185 -14.75 5.33 6.64
CA LEU A 185 -15.16 6.17 7.78
C LEU A 185 -15.54 7.58 7.34
N ALA A 186 -14.78 8.20 6.43
CA ALA A 186 -15.13 9.48 5.85
C ALA A 186 -16.46 9.39 5.06
N GLY A 187 -16.66 8.31 4.31
CA GLY A 187 -17.92 8.02 3.63
C GLY A 187 -19.10 7.89 4.59
N LEU A 188 -18.90 7.23 5.73
CA LEU A 188 -19.91 7.10 6.78
C LEU A 188 -20.30 8.47 7.38
N LEU A 189 -19.34 9.36 7.61
CA LEU A 189 -19.62 10.74 8.04
C LEU A 189 -20.48 11.51 7.02
N LEU A 190 -20.18 11.34 5.73
CA LEU A 190 -20.95 11.97 4.65
C LEU A 190 -22.38 11.40 4.56
N GLN A 191 -22.53 10.08 4.70
CA GLN A 191 -23.84 9.42 4.71
C GLN A 191 -24.69 9.86 5.91
N ARG A 192 -24.10 10.03 7.10
CA ARG A 192 -24.82 10.56 8.26
C ARG A 192 -25.27 12.02 8.09
N ALA A 193 -24.67 12.76 7.14
CA ALA A 193 -24.99 14.16 6.86
C ALA A 193 -25.98 14.35 5.69
N ALA A 194 -26.37 13.29 4.97
CA ALA A 194 -27.24 13.35 3.80
C ALA A 194 -28.34 12.28 3.84
N PRO A 195 -29.45 12.41 3.08
CA PRO A 195 -30.41 11.33 2.91
C PRO A 195 -29.75 10.11 2.26
N ALA A 196 -30.04 8.91 2.78
CA ALA A 196 -29.37 7.67 2.40
C ALA A 196 -29.49 7.38 0.89
N PRO A 197 -28.37 7.15 0.17
CA PRO A 197 -28.42 6.48 -1.13
C PRO A 197 -28.66 4.97 -0.95
N ASP A 198 -29.17 4.35 -2.01
CA ASP A 198 -29.58 2.95 -2.07
C ASP A 198 -28.39 2.01 -1.73
N PRO A 199 -28.50 1.12 -0.71
CA PRO A 199 -27.39 0.30 -0.21
C PRO A 199 -26.88 -0.80 -1.16
N ASP A 200 -27.50 -0.98 -2.34
CA ASP A 200 -27.27 -2.09 -3.26
C ASP A 200 -26.20 -1.85 -4.35
N ALA A 201 -25.50 -0.70 -4.35
CA ALA A 201 -24.51 -0.39 -5.40
C ALA A 201 -23.16 -1.14 -5.26
N ALA A 202 -22.93 -1.88 -4.17
CA ALA A 202 -21.69 -2.64 -3.97
C ALA A 202 -21.89 -4.12 -4.30
N GLY A 203 -21.53 -4.51 -5.53
CA GLY A 203 -21.46 -5.93 -5.91
C GLY A 203 -20.40 -6.70 -5.11
N PRO A 204 -20.52 -8.04 -5.00
CA PRO A 204 -19.61 -8.86 -4.21
C PRO A 204 -18.22 -8.87 -4.86
N ALA A 205 -17.30 -8.12 -4.30
CA ALA A 205 -15.89 -8.32 -4.56
C ALA A 205 -15.36 -9.30 -3.51
N VAL A 206 -15.42 -10.59 -3.82
CA VAL A 206 -14.78 -11.63 -3.03
C VAL A 206 -13.34 -11.73 -3.54
N ALA A 207 -12.36 -11.66 -2.65
CA ALA A 207 -10.99 -11.98 -3.03
C ALA A 207 -10.97 -13.42 -3.57
N PRO A 208 -10.28 -13.70 -4.70
CA PRO A 208 -10.28 -15.03 -5.27
C PRO A 208 -9.76 -16.04 -4.25
N ASP A 209 -10.53 -17.11 -4.05
CA ASP A 209 -10.12 -18.19 -3.16
C ASP A 209 -8.86 -18.86 -3.73
N ARG A 210 -7.81 -18.94 -2.90
CA ARG A 210 -6.52 -19.50 -3.27
C ARG A 210 -6.13 -20.51 -2.22
N PRO A 211 -5.57 -21.67 -2.62
CA PRO A 211 -5.14 -22.65 -1.64
C PRO A 211 -4.01 -22.06 -0.78
N PRO A 212 -4.02 -22.36 0.53
CA PRO A 212 -3.04 -21.86 1.48
C PRO A 212 -1.61 -22.26 1.08
N PHE A 213 -0.62 -21.52 1.56
CA PHE A 213 0.78 -21.77 1.23
C PHE A 213 1.23 -23.09 1.89
N ALA A 214 1.59 -24.09 1.10
CA ALA A 214 1.95 -25.42 1.60
C ALA A 214 3.46 -25.70 1.47
N ALA A 215 3.98 -26.66 2.27
CA ALA A 215 5.40 -27.01 2.26
C ALA A 215 5.90 -27.48 0.88
N ARG A 216 5.03 -28.11 0.09
CA ARG A 216 5.32 -28.53 -1.29
C ARG A 216 5.61 -27.36 -2.25
N ASP A 217 5.17 -26.16 -1.89
CA ASP A 217 5.34 -24.96 -2.72
C ASP A 217 6.74 -24.34 -2.53
N LEU A 218 7.43 -24.66 -1.42
CA LEU A 218 8.70 -24.05 -1.02
C LEU A 218 9.82 -24.20 -2.06
N PRO A 219 10.06 -25.38 -2.69
CA PRO A 219 11.14 -25.51 -3.66
C PRO A 219 10.91 -24.62 -4.89
N GLY A 220 9.68 -24.63 -5.41
CA GLY A 220 9.31 -23.81 -6.57
C GLY A 220 9.35 -22.32 -6.26
N TYR A 221 8.83 -21.93 -5.09
CA TYR A 221 8.87 -20.54 -4.63
C TYR A 221 10.31 -20.06 -4.40
N GLY A 222 11.14 -20.86 -3.72
CA GLY A 222 12.53 -20.55 -3.43
C GLY A 222 13.36 -20.37 -4.70
N LEU A 223 13.25 -21.30 -5.67
CA LEU A 223 13.95 -21.20 -6.95
C LEU A 223 13.58 -19.92 -7.70
N ARG A 224 12.28 -19.57 -7.75
CA ARG A 224 11.80 -18.34 -8.39
C ARG A 224 12.32 -17.09 -7.69
N THR A 225 12.33 -17.10 -6.35
CA THR A 225 12.84 -15.99 -5.55
C THR A 225 14.33 -15.75 -5.80
N VAL A 226 15.13 -16.81 -5.81
CA VAL A 226 16.58 -16.72 -6.11
C VAL A 226 16.81 -16.23 -7.54
N SER A 227 16.04 -16.72 -8.51
CA SER A 227 16.13 -16.28 -9.90
C SER A 227 15.81 -14.79 -10.05
N GLU A 228 14.74 -14.30 -9.41
CA GLU A 228 14.35 -12.89 -9.44
C GLU A 228 15.42 -11.99 -8.78
N LEU A 229 15.97 -12.43 -7.64
CA LEU A 229 17.08 -11.73 -6.99
C LEU A 229 18.34 -11.69 -7.88
N ALA A 230 18.68 -12.79 -8.54
CA ALA A 230 19.81 -12.86 -9.47
C ALA A 230 19.60 -11.93 -10.67
N THR A 231 18.40 -11.91 -11.27
CA THR A 231 18.05 -10.97 -12.35
C THR A 231 18.20 -9.52 -11.91
N ARG A 232 17.75 -9.17 -10.69
CA ARG A 232 17.90 -7.82 -10.14
C ARG A 232 19.37 -7.46 -9.89
N ALA A 233 20.15 -8.38 -9.34
CA ALA A 233 21.58 -8.18 -9.14
C ALA A 233 22.32 -7.97 -10.47
N LEU A 234 21.98 -8.74 -11.50
CA LEU A 234 22.52 -8.58 -12.86
C LEU A 234 22.13 -7.23 -13.47
N LYS A 235 20.90 -6.75 -13.24
CA LYS A 235 20.47 -5.40 -13.68
C LYS A 235 21.31 -4.31 -13.01
N VAL A 236 21.45 -4.34 -11.69
CA VAL A 236 22.27 -3.37 -10.95
C VAL A 236 23.75 -3.42 -11.37
N ALA A 237 24.29 -4.61 -11.62
CA ALA A 237 25.65 -4.76 -12.16
C ALA A 237 25.76 -4.18 -13.57
N GLY A 238 24.76 -4.43 -14.43
CA GLY A 238 24.66 -3.83 -15.76
C GLY A 238 24.62 -2.31 -15.71
N GLU A 239 23.81 -1.73 -14.82
CA GLU A 239 23.71 -0.29 -14.59
C GLU A 239 25.05 0.33 -14.19
N LYS A 240 25.81 -0.36 -13.33
CA LYS A 240 27.18 0.07 -12.94
C LYS A 240 28.18 0.01 -14.11
N ILE A 241 27.93 -0.83 -15.11
CA ILE A 241 28.76 -0.95 -16.33
C ILE A 241 28.14 -0.12 -17.48
N GLY A 242 27.17 0.76 -17.19
CA GLY A 242 26.57 1.68 -18.15
C GLY A 242 25.42 1.11 -18.99
N ARG A 243 25.01 -0.14 -18.77
CA ARG A 243 23.81 -0.72 -19.41
C ARG A 243 22.58 -0.36 -18.60
N ARG A 244 21.69 0.47 -19.15
CA ARG A 244 20.48 0.97 -18.47
C ARG A 244 19.18 0.57 -19.18
N PRO A 245 18.79 -0.71 -19.18
CA PRO A 245 17.56 -1.15 -19.85
C PRO A 245 16.30 -0.62 -19.13
N GLY A 246 15.44 0.10 -19.86
CA GLY A 246 14.13 0.56 -19.37
C GLY A 246 14.14 1.91 -18.65
N MET A 247 15.13 2.76 -18.92
CA MET A 247 15.11 4.15 -18.43
C MET A 247 13.98 4.94 -19.08
N PHE A 248 13.44 5.91 -18.35
CA PHE A 248 12.65 6.97 -18.96
C PHE A 248 13.57 7.74 -19.93
N GLU A 249 13.12 7.87 -21.16
CA GLU A 249 13.85 8.56 -22.22
C GLU A 249 12.98 9.69 -22.75
N LEU A 250 13.58 10.87 -22.91
CA LEU A 250 12.94 11.97 -23.62
C LEU A 250 13.09 11.72 -25.11
N ARG A 251 11.99 11.77 -25.86
CA ARG A 251 12.00 11.67 -27.33
C ARG A 251 11.41 12.93 -27.93
N LEU A 252 12.11 13.48 -28.91
CA LEU A 252 11.65 14.61 -29.69
C LEU A 252 10.95 14.07 -30.95
N GLY A 253 9.65 14.36 -31.07
CA GLY A 253 8.84 14.00 -32.23
C GLY A 253 8.18 15.23 -32.82
N HIS A 254 7.87 15.17 -34.11
CA HIS A 254 7.14 16.22 -34.83
C HIS A 254 5.72 15.73 -35.14
N GLY A 255 4.74 16.61 -34.93
CA GLY A 255 3.33 16.33 -35.20
C GLY A 255 2.41 17.11 -34.27
N ASP A 256 1.12 17.00 -34.51
CA ASP A 256 0.11 17.43 -33.53
C ASP A 256 -0.03 16.39 -32.40
N GLY A 257 -0.77 16.73 -31.35
CA GLY A 257 -0.90 15.88 -30.16
C GLY A 257 -1.51 14.50 -30.38
N LEU A 258 -2.15 14.24 -31.54
CA LEU A 258 -2.76 12.96 -31.88
C LEU A 258 -2.17 12.30 -33.14
N GLY A 259 -1.42 13.04 -33.94
CA GLY A 259 -0.89 12.64 -35.25
C GLY A 259 0.62 12.44 -35.30
N PHE A 260 1.34 12.58 -34.17
CA PHE A 260 2.75 12.24 -34.12
C PHE A 260 2.95 10.72 -34.07
N ASP A 261 3.99 10.22 -34.74
CA ASP A 261 4.43 8.83 -34.63
C ASP A 261 5.47 8.72 -33.49
N PRO A 262 5.15 8.05 -32.36
CA PRO A 262 6.10 7.87 -31.27
C PRO A 262 7.34 7.08 -31.66
N ALA A 263 7.26 6.21 -32.69
CA ALA A 263 8.38 5.39 -33.12
C ALA A 263 9.43 6.19 -33.91
N ALA A 264 8.99 7.24 -34.63
CA ALA A 264 9.85 8.09 -35.45
C ALA A 264 10.64 9.15 -34.65
N GLY A 265 10.32 9.36 -33.36
CA GLY A 265 10.98 10.38 -32.55
C GLY A 265 12.46 10.11 -32.28
N VAL A 266 13.26 11.16 -32.15
CA VAL A 266 14.69 11.08 -31.82
C VAL A 266 14.88 11.05 -30.31
N THR A 267 15.62 10.05 -29.81
CA THR A 267 15.93 9.95 -28.37
C THR A 267 16.95 10.99 -27.96
N LEU A 268 16.60 11.81 -26.98
CA LEU A 268 17.50 12.71 -26.28
C LEU A 268 18.14 11.96 -25.11
N SER A 269 19.43 11.64 -25.24
CA SER A 269 20.15 10.85 -24.24
C SER A 269 20.75 11.74 -23.15
N PRO A 270 20.43 11.51 -21.87
CA PRO A 270 21.08 12.23 -20.78
C PRO A 270 22.57 11.83 -20.67
N PRO A 271 23.45 12.73 -20.20
CA PRO A 271 24.81 12.39 -19.84
C PRO A 271 24.88 11.21 -18.85
N ALA A 272 25.96 10.43 -18.93
CA ALA A 272 26.20 9.35 -17.97
C ALA A 272 26.15 9.87 -16.52
N GLY A 273 25.52 9.11 -15.62
CA GLY A 273 25.35 9.54 -14.23
C GLY A 273 24.20 10.51 -13.97
N THR A 274 23.40 10.86 -14.98
CA THR A 274 22.19 11.68 -14.83
C THR A 274 20.93 10.99 -15.35
N PHE A 275 19.78 11.53 -14.97
CA PHE A 275 18.44 11.14 -15.41
C PHE A 275 17.63 12.41 -15.73
N TRP A 276 16.87 12.40 -16.82
CA TRP A 276 16.00 13.51 -17.20
C TRP A 276 14.53 13.13 -17.02
N ALA A 277 13.73 14.02 -16.44
CA ALA A 277 12.31 13.83 -16.18
C ALA A 277 11.49 15.09 -16.45
N ASP A 278 10.16 14.91 -16.40
CA ASP A 278 9.15 15.97 -16.40
C ASP A 278 9.39 17.06 -17.46
N PRO A 279 9.42 16.67 -18.75
CA PRO A 279 9.66 17.62 -19.82
C PRO A 279 8.49 18.59 -19.96
N PHE A 280 8.79 19.88 -20.12
CA PHE A 280 7.80 20.86 -20.54
C PHE A 280 8.37 21.84 -21.56
N LEU A 281 7.57 22.13 -22.56
CA LEU A 281 7.91 23.02 -23.66
C LEU A 281 7.48 24.45 -23.34
N HIS A 282 8.32 25.41 -23.72
CA HIS A 282 8.03 26.83 -23.61
C HIS A 282 8.50 27.55 -24.87
N GLU A 283 7.59 28.25 -25.54
CA GLU A 283 7.95 29.09 -26.68
C GLU A 283 8.22 30.53 -26.22
N HIS A 284 9.38 31.06 -26.58
CA HIS A 284 9.78 32.43 -26.27
C HIS A 284 10.56 33.05 -27.43
N ALA A 285 10.16 34.25 -27.84
CA ALA A 285 10.80 35.00 -28.93
C ALA A 285 10.99 34.20 -30.24
N GLY A 286 10.02 33.35 -30.59
CA GLY A 286 10.05 32.52 -31.80
C GLY A 286 11.00 31.32 -31.72
N ALA A 287 11.54 31.03 -30.53
CA ALA A 287 12.32 29.82 -30.27
C ALA A 287 11.58 28.91 -29.29
N LEU A 288 11.71 27.59 -29.51
CA LEU A 288 11.13 26.57 -28.65
C LEU A 288 12.20 26.08 -27.65
N TYR A 289 11.87 26.14 -26.38
CA TYR A 289 12.71 25.70 -25.28
C TYR A 289 12.11 24.46 -24.62
N LEU A 290 12.96 23.49 -24.31
CA LEU A 290 12.62 22.32 -23.52
C LEU A 290 13.26 22.46 -22.15
N PHE A 291 12.42 22.58 -21.13
CA PHE A 291 12.82 22.48 -19.73
C PHE A 291 12.62 21.04 -19.25
N TYR A 292 13.53 20.57 -18.41
CA TYR A 292 13.50 19.21 -17.87
C TYR A 292 14.19 19.15 -16.52
N GLU A 293 13.73 18.25 -15.65
CA GLU A 293 14.40 17.96 -14.39
C GLU A 293 15.59 17.03 -14.62
N VAL A 294 16.77 17.44 -14.17
CA VAL A 294 17.98 16.65 -14.13
C VAL A 294 18.20 16.15 -12.71
N TYR A 295 18.15 14.84 -12.55
CA TYR A 295 18.57 14.17 -11.31
C TYR A 295 19.99 13.63 -11.47
N ASP A 296 20.90 14.15 -10.66
CA ASP A 296 22.29 13.69 -10.57
C ASP A 296 22.40 12.58 -9.52
N TYR A 297 22.84 11.39 -9.95
CA TYR A 297 22.96 10.23 -9.05
C TYR A 297 24.10 10.35 -8.04
N GLU A 298 25.15 11.11 -8.34
CA GLU A 298 26.29 11.33 -7.45
C GLU A 298 25.88 12.22 -6.28
N THR A 299 25.27 13.37 -6.58
CA THR A 299 24.86 14.34 -5.57
C THR A 299 23.49 14.04 -4.96
N ARG A 300 22.69 13.18 -5.59
CA ARG A 300 21.29 12.86 -5.24
C ARG A 300 20.40 14.10 -5.17
N ARG A 301 20.64 15.07 -6.06
CA ARG A 301 19.89 16.33 -6.14
C ARG A 301 19.29 16.52 -7.53
N GLY A 302 18.07 17.03 -7.55
CA GLY A 302 17.39 17.52 -8.75
C GLY A 302 17.71 18.99 -9.03
N HIS A 303 17.77 19.36 -10.29
CA HIS A 303 17.78 20.74 -10.77
C HIS A 303 17.07 20.82 -12.12
N LEU A 304 16.61 22.00 -12.51
CA LEU A 304 16.02 22.22 -13.84
C LEU A 304 17.09 22.74 -14.78
N ASP A 305 17.29 22.04 -15.88
CA ASP A 305 18.05 22.52 -17.02
C ASP A 305 17.09 22.93 -18.15
N VAL A 306 17.63 23.72 -19.08
CA VAL A 306 16.93 24.14 -20.30
C VAL A 306 17.80 23.90 -21.52
N GLY A 307 17.18 23.40 -22.58
CA GLY A 307 17.77 23.31 -23.91
C GLY A 307 16.89 24.03 -24.94
N ARG A 308 17.51 24.55 -25.99
CA ARG A 308 16.79 25.08 -27.17
C ARG A 308 16.59 23.96 -28.18
N ILE A 309 15.38 23.82 -28.69
CA ILE A 309 15.08 22.87 -29.76
C ILE A 309 15.47 23.49 -31.10
N GLU A 310 16.27 22.75 -31.87
CA GLU A 310 16.73 23.10 -33.20
C GLU A 310 16.52 21.90 -34.13
N GLY A 311 15.37 21.90 -34.82
CA GLY A 311 14.93 20.78 -35.65
C GLY A 311 14.74 19.50 -34.82
N GLU A 312 15.51 18.46 -35.13
CA GLU A 312 15.49 17.17 -34.42
C GLU A 312 16.48 17.08 -33.25
N THR A 313 17.12 18.19 -32.90
CA THR A 313 18.12 18.24 -31.83
C THR A 313 17.74 19.19 -30.73
N MET A 314 18.33 18.97 -29.56
CA MET A 314 18.28 19.90 -28.43
C MET A 314 19.70 20.41 -28.16
N VAL A 315 19.86 21.72 -28.19
CA VAL A 315 21.10 22.41 -27.78
C VAL A 315 20.96 22.79 -26.30
N PRO A 316 21.72 22.16 -25.38
CA PRO A 316 21.66 22.50 -23.96
C PRO A 316 22.13 23.94 -23.74
N LEU A 317 21.37 24.71 -22.96
CA LEU A 317 21.72 26.08 -22.56
C LEU A 317 22.23 26.15 -21.12
N GLY A 318 21.90 25.14 -20.30
CA GLY A 318 22.40 24.98 -18.93
C GLY A 318 21.30 25.04 -17.88
N THR A 319 21.69 25.28 -16.63
CA THR A 319 20.80 25.24 -15.47
C THR A 319 19.92 26.48 -15.37
N ALA A 320 18.61 26.25 -15.41
CA ALA A 320 17.58 27.26 -15.23
C ALA A 320 17.25 27.47 -13.74
N LEU A 321 17.22 26.40 -12.95
CA LEU A 321 16.89 26.47 -11.52
C LEU A 321 17.59 25.37 -10.74
N LYS A 322 18.25 25.73 -9.63
CA LYS A 322 18.87 24.77 -8.71
C LYS A 322 18.65 25.22 -7.28
N LEU A 323 18.29 24.28 -6.40
CA LEU A 323 18.25 24.56 -4.97
C LEU A 323 19.67 24.88 -4.45
N PRO A 324 19.83 25.88 -3.56
CA PRO A 324 21.12 26.23 -2.98
C PRO A 324 21.91 25.05 -2.37
#